data_AF-S4RPG3-F1
#
_entry.id   AF-S4RPG3-F1
#
_cell.length_a   1.000
_cell.length_b   1.000
_cell.length_c   1.000
_cell.angle_alpha   90.00
_cell.angle_beta   90.00
_cell.angle_gamma   90.00
#
_symmetry.space_group_name_H-M   'P 1'
#
loop_
_entity.id
_entity.type
_entity.pdbx_description
1 polymer ?
#
loop_
_entity_poly.entity_id
_entity_poly.type
_entity_poly.pdbx_seq_one_letter_code
_entity_poly.pdbx_strand_id
1 'polypeptide(L)'
;HHPYRSFLGITCLMQISTREEDFIIDTLMLRDDLYILNEAFTNPNIVKVFHGADSDIEWLQRDLGLYVVGLFDTHPAARSLGLARNSLAHLLMHYCSLSTDKQYQLADWRIRPILADMLHYARADTHYLLYVYDRVRADLLTKALGRPNLLQLVWDQSRTVALKCYHKPVFTEDSYLELLHKHKQPLDVQQSSAARLLYAWRDRTARTEDESTG
;
A
#
# COMPACT_ATOMS: atom_id res chain seq x y z
N HIS A 1 0.72 -4.07 -6.44
CA HIS A 1 1.18 -5.24 -5.64
C HIS A 1 0.46 -6.51 -6.11
N HIS A 2 1.12 -7.66 -6.13
CA HIS A 2 0.53 -8.96 -6.47
C HIS A 2 0.74 -9.96 -5.33
N PRO A 3 -0.33 -10.37 -4.61
CA PRO A 3 -0.22 -11.29 -3.48
C PRO A 3 -0.51 -12.76 -3.82
N TYR A 4 -1.07 -13.08 -4.98
CA TYR A 4 -1.64 -14.42 -5.23
C TYR A 4 -0.59 -15.47 -5.58
N ARG A 5 0.37 -15.10 -6.43
CA ARG A 5 1.46 -15.97 -6.89
C ARG A 5 2.82 -15.52 -6.36
N SER A 6 2.86 -15.28 -5.06
CA SER A 6 4.05 -14.97 -4.26
C SER A 6 3.69 -15.15 -2.78
N PHE A 7 4.52 -15.84 -2.00
CA PHE A 7 4.24 -16.12 -0.59
C PHE A 7 4.20 -14.84 0.24
N LEU A 8 5.21 -13.99 0.08
CA LEU A 8 5.28 -12.72 0.79
C LEU A 8 4.53 -11.59 0.07
N GLY A 9 4.15 -11.82 -1.20
CA GLY A 9 3.67 -10.79 -2.12
C GLY A 9 4.82 -10.07 -2.82
N ILE A 10 4.51 -9.43 -3.95
CA ILE A 10 5.49 -8.74 -4.78
C ILE A 10 4.99 -7.39 -5.28
N THR A 11 5.84 -6.36 -5.20
CA THR A 11 5.64 -5.05 -5.83
C THR A 11 5.97 -5.17 -7.31
N CYS A 12 4.98 -4.95 -8.17
CA CYS A 12 5.12 -5.14 -9.62
C CYS A 12 5.27 -3.85 -10.42
N LEU A 13 4.90 -2.71 -9.82
CA LEU A 13 4.88 -1.41 -10.47
C LEU A 13 4.94 -0.34 -9.39
N MET A 14 5.67 0.74 -9.66
CA MET A 14 5.69 1.95 -8.84
C MET A 14 5.31 3.15 -9.72
N GLN A 15 4.51 4.05 -9.18
CA GLN A 15 4.09 5.28 -9.86
C GLN A 15 4.64 6.48 -9.11
N ILE A 16 5.20 7.43 -9.85
CA ILE A 16 5.71 8.68 -9.31
C ILE A 16 5.22 9.81 -10.22
N SER A 17 4.57 10.81 -9.66
CA SER A 17 4.26 12.05 -10.37
C SER A 17 5.04 13.20 -9.76
N THR A 18 5.61 14.02 -10.62
CA THR A 18 6.10 15.35 -10.26
C THR A 18 4.99 16.36 -10.54
N ARG A 19 5.29 17.66 -10.46
CA ARG A 19 4.33 18.70 -10.87
C ARG A 19 4.15 18.76 -12.39
N GLU A 20 5.06 18.15 -13.15
CA GLU A 20 5.15 18.30 -14.61
C GLU A 20 4.98 16.97 -15.35
N GLU A 21 5.39 15.86 -14.75
CA GLU A 21 5.55 14.57 -15.43
C GLU A 21 5.07 13.40 -14.58
N ASP A 22 4.67 12.31 -15.26
CA ASP A 22 4.31 11.03 -14.65
C ASP A 22 5.27 9.93 -15.07
N PHE A 23 5.72 9.15 -14.09
CA PHE A 23 6.63 8.03 -14.27
C PHE A 23 5.96 6.73 -13.84
N ILE A 24 6.08 5.72 -14.69
CA ILE A 24 5.69 4.35 -14.40
C ILE A 24 6.98 3.52 -14.39
N ILE A 25 7.31 2.97 -13.22
CA ILE A 25 8.56 2.27 -12.97
C ILE A 25 8.29 0.78 -12.83
N ASP A 26 8.91 -0.02 -13.69
CA ASP A 26 8.85 -1.48 -13.63
C ASP A 26 9.73 -2.01 -12.49
N THR A 27 9.11 -2.28 -11.34
CA THR A 27 9.80 -2.79 -10.14
C THR A 27 10.13 -4.27 -10.22
N LEU A 28 9.62 -5.01 -11.21
CA LEU A 28 10.05 -6.40 -11.45
C LEU A 28 11.37 -6.41 -12.19
N MET A 29 11.50 -5.55 -13.21
CA MET A 29 12.72 -5.45 -14.01
C MET A 29 13.87 -4.77 -13.26
N LEU A 30 13.57 -3.72 -12.49
CA LEU A 30 14.58 -2.88 -11.83
C LEU A 30 14.75 -3.19 -10.34
N ARG A 31 14.25 -4.35 -9.88
CA ARG A 31 14.12 -4.67 -8.44
C ARG A 31 15.41 -4.41 -7.65
N ASP A 32 16.54 -4.85 -8.19
CA ASP A 32 17.84 -4.81 -7.52
C ASP A 32 18.53 -3.43 -7.61
N ASP A 33 18.04 -2.54 -8.48
CA ASP A 33 18.63 -1.22 -8.72
C ASP A 33 17.85 -0.09 -8.03
N LEU A 34 16.59 -0.32 -7.67
CA LEU A 34 15.70 0.74 -7.17
C LEU A 34 16.09 1.30 -5.80
N TYR A 35 17.02 0.70 -5.08
CA TYR A 35 17.55 1.23 -3.82
C TYR A 35 18.11 2.65 -3.97
N ILE A 36 18.55 3.05 -5.18
CA ILE A 36 19.03 4.41 -5.49
C ILE A 36 17.98 5.48 -5.20
N LEU A 37 16.68 5.14 -5.24
CA LEU A 37 15.60 6.08 -4.95
C LEU A 37 15.61 6.53 -3.48
N ASN A 38 16.35 5.86 -2.58
CA ASN A 38 16.55 6.33 -1.21
C ASN A 38 17.13 7.75 -1.17
N GLU A 39 17.93 8.18 -2.15
CA GLU A 39 18.46 9.56 -2.20
C GLU A 39 17.34 10.61 -2.16
N ALA A 40 16.23 10.37 -2.86
CA ALA A 40 15.06 11.25 -2.86
C ALA A 40 14.05 10.87 -1.76
N PHE A 41 13.79 9.57 -1.58
CA PHE A 41 12.78 9.07 -0.65
C PHE A 41 13.15 9.35 0.81
N THR A 42 14.44 9.43 1.14
CA THR A 42 14.91 9.74 2.50
C THR A 42 15.37 11.20 2.68
N ASN A 43 15.34 12.02 1.63
CA ASN A 43 15.67 13.43 1.74
C ASN A 43 14.56 14.20 2.50
N PRO A 44 14.82 14.78 3.68
CA PRO A 44 13.81 15.46 4.49
C PRO A 44 13.31 16.76 3.87
N ASN A 45 14.03 17.33 2.90
CA ASN A 45 13.63 18.55 2.20
C ASN A 45 12.63 18.28 1.06
N ILE A 46 12.40 17.02 0.71
CA ILE A 46 11.45 16.61 -0.33
C ILE A 46 10.26 15.95 0.36
N VAL A 47 9.06 16.49 0.15
CA VAL A 47 7.83 15.86 0.63
C VAL A 47 7.43 14.74 -0.31
N LYS A 48 7.18 13.55 0.24
CA LYS A 48 6.63 12.41 -0.50
C LYS A 48 5.15 12.30 -0.16
N VAL A 49 4.28 12.49 -1.14
CA VAL A 49 2.83 12.42 -0.94
C VAL A 49 2.33 11.04 -1.32
N PHE A 50 1.58 10.41 -0.42
CA PHE A 50 0.91 9.13 -0.64
C PHE A 50 -0.58 9.23 -0.31
N HIS A 51 -1.33 8.18 -0.63
CA HIS A 51 -2.71 7.99 -0.20
C HIS A 51 -2.91 6.60 0.42
N GLY A 52 -2.93 6.52 1.74
CA GLY A 52 -3.08 5.26 2.47
C GLY A 52 -1.82 4.40 2.41
N ALA A 53 -0.68 4.97 2.83
CA ALA A 53 0.65 4.39 2.64
C ALA A 53 0.97 3.19 3.54
N ASP A 54 0.05 2.74 4.38
CA ASP A 54 0.27 1.70 5.39
C ASP A 54 0.93 0.43 4.83
N SER A 55 0.45 -0.05 3.67
CA SER A 55 1.02 -1.23 3.01
C SER A 55 2.23 -0.87 2.13
N ASP A 56 2.21 0.30 1.50
CA ASP A 56 3.30 0.75 0.63
C ASP A 56 4.63 0.83 1.39
N ILE A 57 4.62 1.34 2.63
CA ILE A 57 5.82 1.43 3.47
C ILE A 57 6.43 0.04 3.72
N GLU A 58 5.62 -0.98 3.99
CA GLU A 58 6.11 -2.33 4.20
C GLU A 58 6.61 -2.97 2.90
N TRP A 59 5.91 -2.75 1.78
CA TRP A 59 6.27 -3.29 0.47
C TRP A 59 7.58 -2.68 -0.05
N LEU A 60 7.77 -1.37 0.11
CA LEU A 60 9.00 -0.66 -0.25
C LEU A 60 10.22 -1.23 0.49
N GLN A 61 10.08 -1.52 1.78
CA GLN A 61 11.14 -2.13 2.59
C GLN A 61 11.40 -3.58 2.16
N ARG A 62 10.34 -4.39 2.10
CA ARG A 62 10.42 -5.82 1.78
C ARG A 62 11.06 -6.06 0.42
N ASP A 63 10.63 -5.32 -0.60
CA ASP A 63 10.95 -5.64 -1.98
C ASP A 63 12.14 -4.86 -2.54
N LEU A 64 12.30 -3.60 -2.11
CA LEU A 64 13.19 -2.64 -2.78
C LEU A 64 14.22 -1.99 -1.85
N GLY A 65 14.18 -2.30 -0.54
CA GLY A 65 15.05 -1.67 0.46
C GLY A 65 14.85 -0.15 0.56
N LEU A 66 13.63 0.33 0.28
CA LEU A 66 13.30 1.75 0.27
C LEU A 66 12.62 2.20 1.57
N TYR A 67 12.98 3.39 2.04
CA TYR A 67 12.44 4.03 3.23
C TYR A 67 11.98 5.46 2.91
N VAL A 68 10.97 5.96 3.62
CA VAL A 68 10.38 7.29 3.35
C VAL A 68 10.58 8.23 4.54
N VAL A 69 11.21 9.38 4.30
CA VAL A 69 11.32 10.49 5.27
C VAL A 69 10.59 11.70 4.69
N GLY A 70 9.75 12.39 5.47
CA GLY A 70 8.93 13.49 4.93
C GLY A 70 7.68 13.00 4.18
N LEU A 71 7.10 11.88 4.64
CA LEU A 71 5.82 11.36 4.15
C LEU A 71 4.66 12.30 4.55
N PHE A 72 3.82 12.65 3.58
CA PHE A 72 2.49 13.21 3.82
C PHE A 72 1.43 12.27 3.25
N ASP A 73 0.58 11.73 4.11
CA ASP A 73 -0.49 10.83 3.70
C ASP A 73 -1.84 11.56 3.64
N THR A 74 -2.44 11.60 2.45
CA THR A 74 -3.73 12.25 2.21
C THR A 74 -4.93 11.47 2.80
N HIS A 75 -4.77 10.18 3.11
CA HIS A 75 -5.82 9.35 3.72
C HIS A 75 -6.17 9.75 5.17
N PRO A 76 -5.22 9.81 6.12
CA PRO A 76 -5.50 10.33 7.46
C PRO A 76 -5.82 11.83 7.44
N ALA A 77 -5.33 12.58 6.45
CA ALA A 77 -5.69 13.98 6.26
C ALA A 77 -7.19 14.17 5.94
N ALA A 78 -7.74 13.36 5.03
CA ALA A 78 -9.16 13.33 4.72
C ALA A 78 -10.02 13.01 5.95
N ARG A 79 -9.56 12.08 6.79
CA ARG A 79 -10.22 11.75 8.07
C ARG A 79 -10.19 12.93 9.04
N SER A 80 -9.07 13.63 9.16
CA SER A 80 -8.91 14.81 10.03
C SER A 80 -9.79 15.99 9.56
N LEU A 81 -9.98 16.12 8.25
CA LEU A 81 -10.95 17.04 7.65
C LEU A 81 -12.41 16.66 7.93
N GLY A 82 -12.70 15.41 8.29
CA GLY A 82 -14.06 14.92 8.49
C GLY A 82 -14.83 14.78 7.17
N LEU A 83 -14.12 14.47 6.08
CA LEU A 83 -14.75 14.18 4.79
C LEU A 83 -15.61 12.92 4.89
N ALA A 84 -16.67 12.83 4.06
CA ALA A 84 -17.61 11.72 4.09
C ALA A 84 -16.95 10.37 3.79
N ARG A 85 -15.91 10.37 2.94
CA ARG A 85 -15.07 9.20 2.65
C ARG A 85 -13.61 9.62 2.58
N ASN A 86 -12.71 8.66 2.75
CA ASN A 86 -11.26 8.87 2.79
C ASN A 86 -10.50 8.08 1.72
N SER A 87 -11.20 7.49 0.75
CA SER A 87 -10.59 6.81 -0.40
C SER A 87 -10.08 7.80 -1.44
N LEU A 88 -9.04 7.44 -2.20
CA LEU A 88 -8.47 8.28 -3.26
C LEU A 88 -9.53 8.70 -4.27
N ALA A 89 -10.37 7.76 -4.71
CA ALA A 89 -11.51 7.99 -5.59
C ALA A 89 -12.43 9.13 -5.10
N HIS A 90 -12.63 9.25 -3.79
CA HIS A 90 -13.45 10.31 -3.21
C HIS A 90 -12.71 11.66 -3.24
N LEU A 91 -11.41 11.69 -2.94
CA LEU A 91 -10.62 12.92 -3.02
C LEU A 91 -10.49 13.43 -4.44
N LEU A 92 -10.30 12.54 -5.42
CA LEU A 92 -10.28 12.88 -6.84
C LEU A 92 -11.62 13.45 -7.30
N MET A 93 -12.74 12.84 -6.89
CA MET A 93 -14.06 13.39 -7.20
C MET A 93 -14.29 14.72 -6.50
N HIS A 94 -13.93 14.84 -5.22
CA HIS A 94 -14.20 16.04 -4.40
C HIS A 94 -13.37 17.25 -4.84
N TYR A 95 -12.08 17.05 -5.13
CA TYR A 95 -11.17 18.16 -5.46
C TYR A 95 -10.95 18.37 -6.94
N CYS A 96 -11.06 17.32 -7.76
CA CYS A 96 -10.74 17.38 -9.19
C CYS A 96 -11.97 17.14 -10.09
N SER A 97 -13.14 16.80 -9.52
CA SER A 97 -14.34 16.38 -10.27
C SER A 97 -14.09 15.18 -11.19
N LEU A 98 -13.19 14.27 -10.77
CA LEU A 98 -12.81 13.08 -11.53
C LEU A 98 -13.40 11.82 -10.93
N SER A 99 -14.12 11.05 -11.75
CA SER A 99 -14.51 9.69 -11.41
C SER A 99 -13.40 8.72 -11.76
N THR A 100 -13.07 7.82 -10.84
CA THR A 100 -12.13 6.73 -11.08
C THR A 100 -12.90 5.44 -11.32
N ASP A 101 -12.50 4.70 -12.34
CA ASP A 101 -12.91 3.32 -12.49
C ASP A 101 -12.12 2.45 -11.51
N LYS A 102 -12.69 1.32 -11.05
CA LYS A 102 -12.03 0.34 -10.19
C LYS A 102 -11.59 -0.91 -10.96
N GLN A 103 -11.74 -0.91 -12.29
CA GLN A 103 -11.51 -2.06 -13.16
C GLN A 103 -10.19 -2.80 -12.89
N TYR A 104 -9.08 -2.08 -12.66
CA TYR A 104 -7.76 -2.68 -12.51
C TYR A 104 -7.26 -2.82 -11.07
N GLN A 105 -8.12 -2.57 -10.07
CA GLN A 105 -7.74 -2.64 -8.65
C GLN A 105 -7.21 -4.04 -8.25
N LEU A 106 -7.77 -5.10 -8.84
CA LEU A 106 -7.39 -6.50 -8.59
C LEU A 106 -6.73 -7.16 -9.81
N ALA A 107 -6.27 -6.36 -10.79
CA ALA A 107 -5.63 -6.89 -11.99
C ALA A 107 -4.28 -7.54 -11.69
N ASP A 108 -3.84 -8.44 -12.57
CA ASP A 108 -2.50 -9.00 -12.50
C ASP A 108 -1.45 -8.02 -13.05
N TRP A 109 -0.86 -7.25 -12.15
CA TRP A 109 0.17 -6.24 -12.46
C TRP A 109 1.53 -6.83 -12.88
N ARG A 110 1.66 -8.16 -12.95
CA ARG A 110 2.87 -8.84 -13.46
C ARG A 110 2.89 -8.95 -14.97
N ILE A 111 1.75 -8.74 -15.65
CA ILE A 111 1.63 -8.88 -17.11
C ILE A 111 2.61 -7.92 -17.82
N ARG A 112 3.30 -8.43 -18.85
CA ARG A 112 4.18 -7.66 -19.73
C ARG A 112 3.94 -8.03 -21.22
N PRO A 113 3.92 -7.05 -22.14
CA PRO A 113 3.94 -5.60 -21.88
C PRO A 113 2.67 -5.15 -21.13
N ILE A 114 2.77 -4.07 -20.36
CA ILE A 114 1.62 -3.51 -19.63
C ILE A 114 0.66 -2.89 -20.65
N LEU A 115 -0.63 -3.23 -20.56
CA LEU A 115 -1.66 -2.70 -21.45
C LEU A 115 -1.83 -1.18 -21.26
N ALA A 116 -2.17 -0.47 -22.34
CA ALA A 116 -2.32 0.99 -22.32
C ALA A 116 -3.34 1.46 -21.27
N ASP A 117 -4.47 0.76 -21.13
CA ASP A 117 -5.49 1.10 -20.13
C ASP A 117 -5.00 0.89 -18.70
N MET A 118 -4.15 -0.12 -18.45
CA MET A 118 -3.52 -0.34 -17.15
C MET A 118 -2.49 0.76 -16.83
N LEU A 119 -1.73 1.23 -17.83
CA LEU A 119 -0.82 2.37 -17.66
C LEU A 119 -1.59 3.66 -17.33
N HIS A 120 -2.72 3.90 -18.00
CA HIS A 120 -3.59 5.05 -17.72
C HIS A 120 -4.16 4.98 -16.30
N TYR A 121 -4.65 3.81 -15.90
CA TYR A 121 -5.13 3.57 -14.54
C TYR A 121 -4.01 3.82 -13.51
N ALA A 122 -2.83 3.23 -13.70
CA ALA A 122 -1.71 3.38 -12.77
C ALA A 122 -1.28 4.86 -12.62
N ARG A 123 -1.18 5.59 -13.75
CA ARG A 123 -0.90 7.02 -13.74
C ARG A 123 -1.90 7.80 -12.89
N ALA A 124 -3.19 7.49 -13.01
CA ALA A 124 -4.25 8.25 -12.35
C ALA A 124 -4.16 8.23 -10.81
N ASP A 125 -3.54 7.20 -10.23
CA ASP A 125 -3.34 7.09 -8.78
C ASP A 125 -2.40 8.16 -8.21
N THR A 126 -1.50 8.73 -9.02
CA THR A 126 -0.48 9.70 -8.57
C THR A 126 -0.58 11.06 -9.26
N HIS A 127 -1.06 11.12 -10.50
CA HIS A 127 -1.08 12.33 -11.33
C HIS A 127 -1.69 13.56 -10.63
N TYR A 128 -2.82 13.37 -9.94
CA TYR A 128 -3.53 14.47 -9.25
C TYR A 128 -3.15 14.62 -7.78
N LEU A 129 -2.30 13.73 -7.25
CA LEU A 129 -2.11 13.60 -5.82
C LEU A 129 -1.41 14.83 -5.20
N LEU A 130 -0.53 15.48 -5.96
CA LEU A 130 0.11 16.72 -5.52
C LEU A 130 -0.86 17.92 -5.48
N TYR A 131 -1.84 17.97 -6.39
CA TYR A 131 -2.91 18.96 -6.32
C TYR A 131 -3.84 18.69 -5.13
N VAL A 132 -4.22 17.43 -4.92
CA VAL A 132 -4.99 17.00 -3.74
C VAL A 132 -4.26 17.36 -2.45
N TYR A 133 -2.93 17.17 -2.39
CA TYR A 133 -2.10 17.59 -1.27
C TYR A 133 -2.22 19.08 -0.96
N ASP A 134 -2.13 19.95 -1.97
CA ASP A 134 -2.25 21.40 -1.77
C ASP A 134 -3.64 21.78 -1.25
N ARG A 135 -4.69 21.19 -1.84
CA ARG A 135 -6.09 21.43 -1.44
C ARG A 135 -6.36 20.98 -0.01
N VAL A 136 -5.97 19.76 0.33
CA VAL A 136 -6.13 19.19 1.67
C VAL A 136 -5.39 20.02 2.72
N ARG A 137 -4.17 20.49 2.41
CA ARG A 137 -3.42 21.38 3.32
C ARG A 137 -4.12 22.71 3.55
N ALA A 138 -4.63 23.33 2.49
CA ALA A 138 -5.38 24.58 2.60
C ALA A 138 -6.66 24.40 3.43
N ASP A 139 -7.37 23.29 3.23
CA ASP A 139 -8.60 22.99 3.98
C ASP A 139 -8.31 22.69 5.47
N LEU A 140 -7.21 21.99 5.77
CA LEU A 140 -6.80 21.71 7.15
C LEU A 140 -6.50 23.00 7.91
N LEU A 141 -5.80 23.94 7.26
CA LEU A 141 -5.53 25.26 7.83
C LEU A 141 -6.81 26.07 8.02
N THR A 142 -7.69 26.08 7.01
CA THR A 142 -9.00 26.76 7.10
C THR A 142 -9.83 26.23 8.27
N LYS A 143 -9.95 24.90 8.40
CA LYS A 143 -10.68 24.24 9.49
C LYS A 143 -10.08 24.55 10.86
N ALA A 144 -8.76 24.71 10.93
CA ALA A 144 -8.04 25.08 12.13
C ALA A 144 -7.98 26.60 12.40
N LEU A 145 -8.73 27.42 11.65
CA LEU A 145 -8.71 28.89 11.75
C LEU A 145 -7.29 29.47 11.60
N GLY A 146 -6.52 28.92 10.66
CA GLY A 146 -5.13 29.30 10.37
C GLY A 146 -4.09 28.69 11.30
N ARG A 147 -4.48 27.92 12.33
CA ARG A 147 -3.53 27.26 13.24
C ARG A 147 -2.93 26.01 12.59
N PRO A 148 -1.64 25.72 12.79
CA PRO A 148 -0.98 24.59 12.17
C PRO A 148 -1.28 23.23 12.83
N ASN A 149 -2.06 23.19 13.92
CA ASN A 149 -2.23 22.00 14.75
C ASN A 149 -2.84 20.79 14.00
N LEU A 150 -3.85 21.00 13.15
CA LEU A 150 -4.41 19.90 12.35
C LEU A 150 -3.44 19.43 11.27
N LEU A 151 -2.69 20.35 10.66
CA LEU A 151 -1.66 20.00 9.68
C LEU A 151 -0.52 19.21 10.35
N GLN A 152 -0.08 19.63 11.53
CA GLN A 152 0.94 18.95 12.32
C GLN A 152 0.49 17.55 12.73
N LEU A 153 -0.77 17.40 13.16
CA LEU A 153 -1.34 16.09 13.48
C LEU A 153 -1.24 15.11 12.29
N VAL A 154 -1.53 15.58 11.07
CA VAL A 154 -1.41 14.76 9.86
C VAL A 154 0.04 14.40 9.57
N TRP A 155 0.99 15.33 9.76
CA TRP A 155 2.41 15.03 9.65
C TRP A 155 2.86 13.97 10.67
N ASP A 156 2.41 14.07 11.92
CA ASP A 156 2.76 13.12 12.98
C ASP A 156 2.17 11.72 12.70
N GLN A 157 0.93 11.67 12.20
CA GLN A 157 0.29 10.43 11.75
C GLN A 157 1.04 9.82 10.56
N SER A 158 1.39 10.64 9.57
CA SER A 158 2.16 10.20 8.40
C SER A 158 3.54 9.70 8.80
N ARG A 159 4.21 10.38 9.75
CA ARG A 159 5.48 9.92 10.31
C ARG A 159 5.34 8.56 11.00
N THR A 160 4.26 8.35 11.73
CA THR A 160 3.98 7.06 12.39
C THR A 160 3.83 5.94 11.36
N VAL A 161 3.17 6.21 10.23
CA VAL A 161 3.07 5.25 9.10
C VAL A 161 4.45 4.97 8.51
N ALA A 162 5.26 6.00 8.27
CA ALA A 162 6.62 5.85 7.74
C ALA A 162 7.58 5.08 8.68
N LEU A 163 7.29 5.03 9.98
CA LEU A 163 8.05 4.28 10.98
C LEU A 163 7.68 2.79 11.08
N LYS A 164 6.65 2.34 10.34
CA LYS A 164 6.32 0.91 10.31
C LYS A 164 7.49 0.11 9.77
N CYS A 165 7.71 -1.06 10.37
CA CYS A 165 8.73 -2.01 9.93
C CYS A 165 8.03 -3.22 9.33
N TYR A 166 8.48 -3.64 8.15
CA TYR A 166 8.07 -4.92 7.61
C TYR A 166 8.56 -6.08 8.50
N HIS A 167 7.65 -7.00 8.82
CA HIS A 167 7.95 -8.24 9.53
C HIS A 167 7.45 -9.43 8.71
N LYS A 168 8.30 -10.45 8.54
CA LYS A 168 7.92 -11.68 7.84
C LYS A 168 6.81 -12.41 8.62
N PRO A 169 5.79 -12.95 7.95
CA PRO A 169 4.78 -13.77 8.61
C PRO A 169 5.42 -15.03 9.21
N VAL A 170 5.18 -15.24 10.50
CA VAL A 170 5.73 -16.35 11.28
C VAL A 170 4.69 -17.46 11.39
N PHE A 171 5.11 -18.69 11.08
CA PHE A 171 4.32 -19.87 11.33
C PHE A 171 4.50 -20.35 12.77
N THR A 172 3.40 -20.67 13.45
CA THR A 172 3.37 -21.26 14.79
C THR A 172 2.56 -22.55 14.81
N GLU A 173 2.78 -23.40 15.82
CA GLU A 173 2.04 -24.66 15.97
C GLU A 173 0.52 -24.46 16.08
N ASP A 174 0.09 -23.30 16.57
CA ASP A 174 -1.32 -22.91 16.76
C ASP A 174 -1.89 -22.13 15.57
N SER A 175 -1.11 -21.81 14.54
CA SER A 175 -1.56 -21.00 13.40
C SER A 175 -2.77 -21.60 12.66
N TYR A 176 -2.93 -22.93 12.69
CA TYR A 176 -4.09 -23.61 12.10
C TYR A 176 -5.41 -23.30 12.82
N LEU A 177 -5.36 -22.90 14.09
CA LEU A 177 -6.55 -22.57 14.88
C LEU A 177 -7.28 -21.34 14.32
N GLU A 178 -6.57 -20.40 13.70
CA GLU A 178 -7.20 -19.25 13.03
C GLU A 178 -8.14 -19.67 11.90
N LEU A 179 -7.76 -20.72 11.16
CA LEU A 179 -8.58 -21.30 10.11
C LEU A 179 -9.76 -22.08 10.70
N LEU A 180 -9.52 -22.82 11.78
CA LEU A 180 -10.58 -23.55 12.48
C LEU A 180 -11.60 -22.62 13.14
N HIS A 181 -11.21 -21.46 13.68
CA HIS A 181 -12.16 -20.49 14.23
C HIS A 181 -13.15 -19.96 13.19
N LYS A 182 -12.75 -19.89 11.91
CA LYS A 182 -13.65 -19.55 10.80
C LYS A 182 -14.58 -20.70 10.44
N HIS A 183 -14.17 -21.94 10.72
CA HIS A 183 -14.96 -23.15 10.50
C HIS A 183 -15.91 -23.40 11.66
N LYS A 184 -17.21 -23.16 11.46
CA LYS A 184 -18.22 -23.21 12.52
C LYS A 184 -18.62 -24.62 12.98
N GLN A 185 -18.08 -25.68 12.36
CA GLN A 185 -18.39 -27.06 12.74
C GLN A 185 -17.25 -27.68 13.56
N PRO A 186 -17.57 -28.39 14.65
CA PRO A 186 -16.58 -29.07 15.46
C PRO A 186 -15.94 -30.21 14.66
N LEU A 187 -14.62 -30.29 14.75
CA LEU A 187 -13.84 -31.40 14.19
C LEU A 187 -13.57 -32.44 15.28
N ASP A 188 -13.58 -33.71 14.91
CA ASP A 188 -13.08 -34.76 15.80
C ASP A 188 -11.55 -34.70 15.96
N VAL A 189 -10.99 -35.57 16.80
CA VAL A 189 -9.55 -35.61 17.10
C VAL A 189 -8.71 -35.94 15.86
N GLN A 190 -9.20 -36.82 14.98
CA GLN A 190 -8.49 -37.22 13.77
C GLN A 190 -8.52 -36.10 12.73
N GLN A 191 -9.68 -35.48 12.53
CA GLN A 191 -9.90 -34.33 11.66
C GLN A 191 -9.06 -33.12 12.11
N SER A 192 -9.02 -32.84 13.41
CA SER A 192 -8.19 -31.78 13.97
C SER A 192 -6.70 -32.04 13.75
N SER A 193 -6.27 -33.29 13.92
CA SER A 193 -4.90 -33.71 13.65
C SER A 193 -4.54 -33.58 12.17
N ALA A 194 -5.43 -33.99 11.27
CA ALA A 194 -5.26 -33.84 9.83
C ALA A 194 -5.20 -32.37 9.42
N ALA A 195 -6.08 -31.51 9.96
CA ALA A 195 -6.08 -30.08 9.71
C ALA A 195 -4.75 -29.42 10.11
N ARG A 196 -4.22 -29.76 11.29
CA ARG A 196 -2.91 -29.27 11.75
C ARG A 196 -1.78 -29.66 10.79
N LEU A 197 -1.72 -30.93 10.38
CA LEU A 197 -0.69 -31.45 9.47
C LEU A 197 -0.80 -30.83 8.07
N LEU A 198 -2.00 -30.72 7.53
CA LEU A 198 -2.25 -30.09 6.22
C LEU A 198 -1.93 -28.59 6.25
N TYR A 199 -2.27 -27.89 7.34
CA TYR A 199 -1.94 -26.48 7.49
C TYR A 199 -0.42 -26.26 7.53
N ALA A 200 0.32 -27.12 8.23
CA ALA A 200 1.79 -27.09 8.26
C ALA A 200 2.41 -27.43 6.89
N TRP A 201 1.90 -28.44 6.19
CA TRP A 201 2.31 -28.78 4.83
C TRP A 201 2.06 -27.61 3.87
N ARG A 202 0.90 -26.96 3.98
CA ARG A 202 0.53 -25.81 3.14
C ARG A 202 1.47 -24.63 3.34
N ASP A 203 1.77 -24.22 4.58
CA ASP A 203 2.72 -23.13 4.84
C ASP A 203 4.13 -23.47 4.33
N ARG A 204 4.61 -24.69 4.58
CA ARG A 204 5.92 -25.13 4.08
C ARG A 204 5.99 -25.10 2.55
N THR A 205 4.96 -25.62 1.89
CA THR A 205 4.90 -25.68 0.42
C THR A 205 4.82 -24.27 -0.16
N ALA A 206 3.94 -23.43 0.38
CA ALA A 206 3.80 -22.03 -0.01
C ALA A 206 5.13 -21.25 0.10
N ARG A 207 5.88 -21.43 1.19
CA ARG A 207 7.23 -20.84 1.35
C ARG A 207 8.26 -21.37 0.36
N THR A 208 8.20 -22.67 0.06
CA THR A 208 9.20 -23.34 -0.80
C THR A 208 8.98 -22.96 -2.27
N GLU A 209 7.73 -22.94 -2.71
CA GLU A 209 7.34 -22.66 -4.09
C GLU A 209 7.12 -21.16 -4.36
N ASP A 210 7.27 -20.30 -3.34
CA ASP A 210 6.89 -18.88 -3.36
C ASP A 210 5.47 -18.64 -3.89
N GLU A 211 4.50 -19.34 -3.30
CA GLU A 211 3.08 -19.23 -3.65
C GLU A 211 2.27 -18.76 -2.43
N SER A 212 1.11 -18.13 -2.65
CA SER A 212 0.21 -17.83 -1.54
C SER A 212 -0.40 -19.11 -0.95
N THR A 213 -0.97 -19.02 0.26
CA THR A 213 -1.62 -20.19 0.90
C THR A 213 -3.07 -20.43 0.45
N GLY A 214 -3.55 -19.67 -0.55
CA GLY A 214 -4.92 -19.71 -1.07
C GLY A 214 -5.08 -20.42 -2.39
#